data_AF-A0A2W2AL37-F1
#
_entry.id   AF-A0A2W2AL37-F1
#
_cell.length_a   1.000
_cell.length_b   1.000
_cell.length_c   1.000
_cell.angle_alpha   90.00
_cell.angle_beta   90.00
_cell.angle_gamma   90.00
#
_symmetry.space_group_name_H-M   'P 1'
#
loop_
_entity.id
_entity.type
_entity.pdbx_description
1 polymer ?
#
loop_
_entity_poly.entity_id
_entity_poly.type
_entity_poly.pdbx_seq_one_letter_code
_entity_poly.pdbx_strand_id
1 'polypeptide(L)'
;MTTTQKILLIAALLFGNTAFAQTKVIRAHSRSVNIRDGDEFRKNGWSISPEIKPDVYTTSSKGKKVTFYTDIDSITVSITPATKFDFIILLNDSIKAETEIKYVPGYLDKLKAAAVYNSKDNRPIPKFEYQNAGNPNLVALRKAFNLDSIAGQGSETLKIINLLHWIHNLIPHDGQHDNPTVKNAMSMIAQCKKEDRGLNCRGLATVLNECYLSMGIKSRFVTCMPKDSVFDDCHVINMVYLEEKKKWIWIDPTNNAYIMDEKGELLSIEEVRERLVNGKPLILNPDANWNNKSSVTKANYLYNYMAKNLYRFECPLVSEYNSETWADVRKITFVQLLPLDAYHQKPDQSTHTSTQTGTTFTYYKTNNPAVFWQLP
;
A
#
# COMPACT_ATOMS: atom_id res chain seq x y z
N MET A 1 -3.83 -0.57 93.74
CA MET A 1 -3.12 -1.82 93.38
C MET A 1 -3.53 -2.16 91.94
N THR A 2 -2.94 -1.53 90.92
CA THR A 2 -1.76 -2.04 90.16
C THR A 2 -1.83 -3.54 89.89
N THR A 3 -1.94 -3.95 88.62
CA THR A 3 -0.85 -4.67 87.92
C THR A 3 -1.12 -4.64 86.41
N THR A 4 -0.04 -4.39 85.68
CA THR A 4 0.08 -4.02 84.28
C THR A 4 0.57 -5.23 83.45
N GLN A 5 0.18 -5.27 82.17
CA GLN A 5 0.91 -5.81 81.01
C GLN A 5 1.45 -7.27 81.00
N LYS A 6 1.12 -7.98 79.91
CA LYS A 6 2.09 -8.35 78.86
C LYS A 6 1.34 -8.97 77.66
N ILE A 7 1.27 -8.24 76.55
CA ILE A 7 0.92 -8.80 75.23
C ILE A 7 2.24 -9.16 74.55
N LEU A 8 2.43 -10.44 74.27
CA LEU A 8 3.54 -10.95 73.47
C LEU A 8 3.10 -10.94 72.00
N LEU A 9 3.74 -10.10 71.18
CA LEU A 9 3.53 -10.07 69.73
C LEU A 9 4.45 -11.12 69.09
N ILE A 10 3.89 -12.15 68.46
CA ILE A 10 4.65 -13.07 67.59
C ILE A 10 4.51 -12.57 66.16
N ALA A 11 5.59 -12.00 65.62
CA ALA A 11 5.69 -11.62 64.23
C ALA A 11 5.99 -12.85 63.35
N ALA A 12 5.03 -13.27 62.55
CA ALA A 12 5.23 -14.27 61.51
C ALA A 12 5.86 -13.59 60.28
N LEU A 13 7.16 -13.85 60.07
CA LEU A 13 7.89 -13.49 58.85
C LEU A 13 7.40 -14.36 57.69
N LEU A 14 6.48 -13.82 56.88
CA LEU A 14 6.17 -14.33 55.55
C LEU A 14 7.34 -14.02 54.60
N PHE A 15 8.21 -15.01 54.38
CA PHE A 15 9.13 -14.98 53.25
C PHE A 15 8.33 -15.18 51.95
N GLY A 16 8.04 -14.07 51.26
CA GLY A 16 7.54 -14.10 49.90
C GLY A 16 8.62 -14.63 48.97
N ASN A 17 8.39 -15.81 48.39
CA ASN A 17 9.20 -16.31 47.28
C ASN A 17 8.94 -15.42 46.05
N THR A 18 9.84 -14.47 45.79
CA THR A 18 9.95 -13.85 44.47
C THR A 18 10.60 -14.86 43.53
N ALA A 19 9.79 -15.65 42.82
CA ALA A 19 10.27 -16.42 41.69
C ALA A 19 10.72 -15.44 40.60
N PHE A 20 12.02 -15.13 40.55
CA PHE A 20 12.61 -14.46 39.40
C PHE A 20 12.39 -15.36 38.17
N ALA A 21 11.62 -14.88 37.19
CA ALA A 21 11.42 -15.60 35.94
C ALA A 21 12.79 -15.84 35.29
N GLN A 22 13.20 -17.10 35.17
CA GLN A 22 14.46 -17.45 34.53
C GLN A 22 14.36 -17.08 33.04
N THR A 23 15.23 -16.15 32.60
CA THR A 23 15.35 -15.78 31.19
C THR A 23 15.60 -17.03 30.35
N LYS A 24 14.79 -17.22 29.30
CA LYS A 24 14.95 -18.37 28.41
C LYS A 24 16.26 -18.21 27.64
N VAL A 25 17.01 -19.30 27.51
CA VAL A 25 18.29 -19.34 26.79
C VAL A 25 18.22 -20.47 25.78
N ILE A 26 18.61 -20.19 24.54
CA ILE A 26 18.90 -21.21 23.52
C ILE A 26 20.34 -21.06 23.04
N ARG A 27 20.95 -22.15 22.57
CA ARG A 27 22.35 -22.16 22.13
C ARG A 27 22.47 -22.09 20.61
N ALA A 28 23.60 -21.63 20.12
CA ALA A 28 23.96 -21.67 18.71
C ALA A 28 25.49 -21.74 18.54
N HIS A 29 25.99 -22.39 17.49
CA HIS A 29 27.36 -22.17 17.02
C HIS A 29 27.39 -21.25 15.78
N SER A 30 26.30 -21.27 15.00
CA SER A 30 26.13 -20.39 13.84
C SER A 30 25.46 -19.07 14.24
N ARG A 31 25.86 -17.97 13.59
CA ARG A 31 25.10 -16.71 13.67
C ARG A 31 23.77 -16.78 12.89
N SER A 32 23.62 -17.72 11.98
CA SER A 32 22.44 -17.80 11.13
C SER A 32 21.32 -18.59 11.80
N VAL A 33 20.11 -18.05 11.77
CA VAL A 33 18.92 -18.63 12.37
C VAL A 33 17.83 -18.77 11.32
N ASN A 34 17.21 -19.95 11.24
CA ASN A 34 16.01 -20.13 10.43
C ASN A 34 14.80 -19.66 11.22
N ILE A 35 13.86 -19.00 10.56
CA ILE A 35 12.67 -18.44 11.19
C ILE A 35 11.42 -19.05 10.57
N ARG A 36 10.55 -19.62 11.41
CA ARG A 36 9.15 -19.87 11.03
C ARG A 36 8.29 -18.78 11.65
N ASP A 37 7.72 -17.91 10.83
CA ASP A 37 6.84 -16.83 11.27
C ASP A 37 5.43 -17.09 10.74
N GLY A 38 4.57 -17.63 11.60
CA GLY A 38 3.27 -18.14 11.18
C GLY A 38 3.43 -19.29 10.17
N ASP A 39 2.95 -19.07 8.95
CA ASP A 39 2.99 -20.07 7.88
C ASP A 39 4.25 -19.94 7.00
N GLU A 40 4.99 -18.83 7.15
CA GLU A 40 6.19 -18.56 6.35
C GLU A 40 7.42 -19.15 7.02
N PHE A 41 8.20 -19.92 6.26
CA PHE A 41 9.49 -20.44 6.69
C PHE A 41 10.61 -19.80 5.89
N ARG A 42 11.56 -19.17 6.58
CA ARG A 42 12.71 -18.50 5.99
C ARG A 42 13.99 -19.15 6.49
N LYS A 43 14.72 -19.75 5.55
CA LYS A 43 16.07 -20.26 5.81
C LYS A 43 17.01 -19.05 5.96
N ASN A 44 17.87 -19.06 6.97
CA ASN A 44 18.75 -17.93 7.31
C ASN A 44 17.97 -16.61 7.44
N GLY A 45 16.75 -16.66 7.98
CA GLY A 45 15.84 -15.52 8.08
C GLY A 45 16.23 -14.49 9.15
N TRP A 46 17.22 -14.80 9.98
CA TRP A 46 17.78 -13.90 10.98
C TRP A 46 19.28 -14.14 11.17
N SER A 47 20.01 -13.10 11.56
CA SER A 47 21.42 -13.18 11.95
C SER A 47 21.57 -12.66 13.37
N ILE A 48 22.12 -13.50 14.25
CA ILE A 48 22.36 -13.17 15.65
C ILE A 48 23.36 -12.00 15.71
N SER A 49 22.95 -10.92 16.37
CA SER A 49 23.74 -9.68 16.49
C SER A 49 23.96 -9.32 17.97
N PRO A 50 24.94 -9.94 18.66
CA PRO A 50 25.22 -9.69 20.08
C PRO A 50 25.51 -8.22 20.43
N GLU A 51 25.95 -7.44 19.44
CA GLU A 51 26.20 -6.01 19.51
C GLU A 51 24.93 -5.15 19.60
N ILE A 52 23.76 -5.67 19.20
CA ILE A 52 22.46 -4.98 19.28
C ILE A 52 21.75 -5.44 20.55
N LYS A 53 21.32 -4.51 21.40
CA LYS A 53 20.75 -4.82 22.73
C LYS A 53 19.44 -4.06 23.02
N PRO A 54 18.27 -4.74 23.00
CA PRO A 54 18.06 -6.08 22.45
C PRO A 54 18.10 -6.09 20.91
N ASP A 55 18.52 -7.21 20.34
CA ASP A 55 18.36 -7.57 18.92
C ASP A 55 16.87 -7.90 18.66
N VAL A 56 16.12 -6.93 18.13
CA VAL A 56 14.64 -7.02 18.07
C VAL A 56 14.15 -7.58 16.74
N TYR A 57 13.54 -8.77 16.81
CA TYR A 57 12.78 -9.35 15.71
C TYR A 57 11.31 -8.92 15.80
N THR A 58 10.81 -8.24 14.76
CA THR A 58 9.41 -7.81 14.70
C THR A 58 8.57 -8.75 13.83
N THR A 59 7.34 -9.03 14.27
CA THR A 59 6.37 -9.89 13.57
C THR A 59 4.98 -9.30 13.60
N SER A 60 4.17 -9.60 12.57
CA SER A 60 2.74 -9.27 12.52
C SER A 60 1.81 -10.49 12.60
N SER A 61 2.36 -11.68 12.89
CA SER A 61 1.64 -12.96 12.88
C SER A 61 0.76 -13.19 14.10
N LYS A 62 -0.14 -12.24 14.39
CA LYS A 62 -1.11 -12.28 15.49
C LYS A 62 -1.89 -13.61 15.50
N GLY A 63 -1.91 -14.27 16.66
CA GLY A 63 -2.60 -15.54 16.86
C GLY A 63 -1.85 -16.77 16.33
N LYS A 64 -0.68 -16.60 15.72
CA LYS A 64 0.20 -17.68 15.26
C LYS A 64 1.42 -17.79 16.16
N LYS A 65 2.39 -18.61 15.76
CA LYS A 65 3.66 -18.82 16.46
C LYS A 65 4.82 -18.30 15.63
N VAL A 66 5.84 -17.79 16.32
CA VAL A 66 7.17 -17.55 15.75
C VAL A 66 8.12 -18.57 16.36
N THR A 67 8.89 -19.25 15.52
CA THR A 67 9.92 -20.19 15.94
C THR A 67 11.27 -19.78 15.39
N PHE A 68 12.24 -19.62 16.29
CA PHE A 68 13.65 -19.46 15.96
C PHE A 68 14.29 -20.84 16.02
N TYR A 69 14.96 -21.25 14.94
CA TYR A 69 15.75 -22.47 14.89
C TYR A 69 17.21 -22.10 14.70
N THR A 70 18.02 -22.34 15.72
CA THR A 70 19.47 -22.30 15.60
C THR A 70 19.97 -23.64 15.05
N ASP A 71 21.28 -23.79 14.93
CA ASP A 71 21.91 -25.07 14.60
C ASP A 71 21.90 -26.08 15.76
N ILE A 72 21.48 -25.68 16.97
CA ILE A 72 21.48 -26.52 18.18
C ILE A 72 20.07 -26.68 18.75
N ASP A 73 19.37 -25.57 18.96
CA ASP A 73 18.14 -25.46 19.73
C ASP A 73 17.04 -24.76 18.92
N SER A 74 15.85 -24.68 19.53
CA SER A 74 14.80 -23.81 19.04
C SER A 74 13.99 -23.19 20.17
N ILE A 75 13.39 -22.05 19.90
CA ILE A 75 12.42 -21.42 20.79
C ILE A 75 11.19 -21.02 20.00
N THR A 76 10.02 -21.36 20.54
CA THR A 76 8.71 -21.05 19.93
C THR A 76 7.92 -20.14 20.85
N VAL A 77 7.38 -19.07 20.28
CA VAL A 77 6.58 -18.08 21.01
C VAL A 77 5.24 -17.90 20.31
N SER A 78 4.15 -18.01 21.06
CA SER A 78 2.82 -17.64 20.59
C SER A 78 2.68 -16.11 20.54
N ILE A 79 2.24 -15.58 19.41
CA ILE A 79 2.18 -14.14 19.16
C ILE A 79 0.79 -13.60 19.50
N THR A 80 0.77 -12.62 20.38
CA THR A 80 -0.40 -11.83 20.78
C THR A 80 -0.11 -10.35 20.56
N PRO A 81 -1.12 -9.47 20.56
CA PRO A 81 -0.90 -8.04 20.45
C PRO A 81 -0.02 -7.43 21.57
N ALA A 82 0.08 -8.11 22.72
CA ALA A 82 0.92 -7.71 23.84
C ALA A 82 2.31 -8.37 23.84
N THR A 83 2.64 -9.18 22.83
CA THR A 83 3.89 -9.96 22.83
C THR A 83 5.09 -9.04 22.75
N LYS A 84 5.85 -9.06 23.84
CA LYS A 84 7.24 -8.64 23.98
C LYS A 84 7.94 -9.76 24.75
N PHE A 85 8.72 -10.58 24.05
CA PHE A 85 9.31 -11.79 24.61
C PHE A 85 10.83 -11.73 24.52
N ASP A 86 11.47 -11.60 25.68
CA ASP A 86 12.91 -11.49 25.81
C ASP A 86 13.52 -12.88 26.07
N PHE A 87 14.61 -13.18 25.36
CA PHE A 87 15.41 -14.39 25.54
C PHE A 87 16.86 -14.14 25.17
N ILE A 88 17.73 -15.09 25.50
CA ILE A 88 19.15 -15.02 25.17
C ILE A 88 19.46 -16.11 24.15
N ILE A 89 20.18 -15.73 23.09
CA ILE A 89 20.88 -16.69 22.25
C ILE A 89 22.34 -16.72 22.70
N LEU A 90 22.78 -17.85 23.23
CA LEU A 90 24.16 -18.07 23.66
C LEU A 90 24.96 -18.64 22.49
N LEU A 91 25.73 -17.78 21.84
CA LEU A 91 26.57 -18.11 20.70
C LEU A 91 27.94 -18.64 21.18
N ASN A 92 28.35 -19.80 20.68
CA ASN A 92 29.61 -20.46 21.03
C ASN A 92 29.83 -20.55 22.56
N ASP A 93 28.76 -20.86 23.29
CA ASP A 93 28.70 -21.06 24.75
C ASP A 93 29.18 -19.88 25.62
N SER A 94 29.50 -18.73 25.03
CA SER A 94 30.20 -17.63 25.72
C SER A 94 29.67 -16.25 25.35
N ILE A 95 29.22 -16.05 24.11
CA ILE A 95 28.74 -14.75 23.62
C ILE A 95 27.23 -14.70 23.79
N LYS A 96 26.76 -13.79 24.65
CA LYS A 96 25.33 -13.56 24.86
C LYS A 96 24.79 -12.55 23.86
N ALA A 97 23.79 -12.93 23.08
CA ALA A 97 22.94 -12.00 22.35
C ALA A 97 21.61 -11.86 23.11
N GLU A 98 21.28 -10.64 23.52
CA GLU A 98 19.97 -10.32 24.08
C GLU A 98 19.00 -10.13 22.91
N THR A 99 17.95 -10.93 22.84
CA THR A 99 17.05 -10.98 21.68
C THR A 99 15.60 -10.80 22.14
N GLU A 100 14.83 -10.03 21.39
CA GLU A 100 13.42 -9.76 21.67
C GLU A 100 12.57 -10.17 20.47
N ILE A 101 11.50 -10.93 20.69
CA ILE A 101 10.42 -11.09 19.72
C ILE A 101 9.30 -10.12 20.08
N LYS A 102 9.00 -9.20 19.15
CA LYS A 102 8.01 -8.15 19.35
C LYS A 102 6.91 -8.19 18.30
N TYR A 103 5.67 -8.13 18.75
CA TYR A 103 4.55 -7.92 17.84
C TYR A 103 4.46 -6.47 17.36
N VAL A 104 4.25 -6.29 16.06
CA VAL A 104 3.88 -5.02 15.43
C VAL A 104 2.70 -5.24 14.48
N PRO A 105 1.70 -4.34 14.44
CA PRO A 105 0.58 -4.48 13.51
C PRO A 105 1.05 -4.54 12.05
N GLY A 106 0.60 -5.55 11.31
CA GLY A 106 0.82 -5.65 9.88
C GLY A 106 0.01 -4.59 9.11
N TYR A 107 0.28 -4.44 7.81
CA TYR A 107 -0.38 -3.42 6.99
C TYR A 107 -1.91 -3.54 6.98
N LEU A 108 -2.44 -4.76 6.88
CA LEU A 108 -3.88 -4.98 6.91
C LEU A 108 -4.51 -4.56 8.26
N ASP A 109 -3.83 -4.82 9.38
CA ASP A 109 -4.30 -4.38 10.70
C ASP A 109 -4.26 -2.85 10.81
N LYS A 110 -3.21 -2.20 10.29
CA LYS A 110 -3.13 -0.73 10.21
C LYS A 110 -4.24 -0.15 9.34
N LEU A 111 -4.56 -0.77 8.21
CA LEU A 111 -5.65 -0.36 7.33
C LEU A 111 -7.02 -0.50 8.02
N LYS A 112 -7.24 -1.61 8.74
CA LYS A 112 -8.44 -1.83 9.56
C LYS A 112 -8.62 -0.79 10.64
N ALA A 113 -7.54 -0.40 11.31
CA ALA A 113 -7.58 0.67 12.31
C ALA A 113 -7.96 2.04 11.71
N ALA A 114 -7.69 2.24 10.41
CA ALA A 114 -8.02 3.47 9.67
C ALA A 114 -9.35 3.40 8.91
N ALA A 115 -10.30 2.58 9.37
CA ALA A 115 -11.60 2.41 8.72
C ALA A 115 -12.42 3.71 8.67
N VAL A 116 -12.22 4.62 9.63
CA VAL A 116 -13.13 5.75 9.88
C VAL A 116 -12.76 6.97 9.04
N TYR A 117 -13.74 7.41 8.26
CA TYR A 117 -13.78 8.69 7.55
C TYR A 117 -14.83 9.62 8.19
N ASN A 118 -14.90 10.88 7.75
CA ASN A 118 -15.95 11.81 8.17
C ASN A 118 -16.85 12.18 6.98
N SER A 119 -18.00 11.51 6.88
CA SER A 119 -19.01 11.78 5.84
C SER A 119 -19.72 13.14 5.98
N LYS A 120 -19.58 13.80 7.14
CA LYS A 120 -20.10 15.14 7.39
C LYS A 120 -19.08 16.24 7.09
N ASP A 121 -17.86 15.89 6.70
CA ASP A 121 -16.88 16.87 6.26
C ASP A 121 -17.37 17.58 5.00
N ASN A 122 -17.50 18.90 5.11
CA ASN A 122 -18.05 19.80 4.11
C ASN A 122 -17.00 20.82 3.64
N ARG A 123 -15.70 20.55 3.85
CA ARG A 123 -14.64 21.38 3.30
C ARG A 123 -14.83 21.54 1.79
N PRO A 124 -14.69 22.77 1.26
CA PRO A 124 -14.90 23.00 -0.16
C PRO A 124 -13.79 22.34 -0.95
N ILE A 125 -14.19 21.41 -1.83
CA ILE A 125 -13.32 20.80 -2.83
C ILE A 125 -13.87 21.25 -4.20
N PRO A 126 -13.03 21.74 -5.12
CA PRO A 126 -13.49 22.01 -6.48
C PRO A 126 -14.09 20.77 -7.15
N LYS A 127 -14.86 20.97 -8.22
CA LYS A 127 -15.45 19.85 -8.96
C LYS A 127 -14.36 19.09 -9.74
N PHE A 128 -14.45 17.76 -9.80
CA PHE A 128 -13.62 16.98 -10.70
C PHE A 128 -14.03 17.21 -12.16
N GLU A 129 -13.04 17.26 -13.04
CA GLU A 129 -13.25 17.44 -14.48
C GLU A 129 -12.49 16.39 -15.29
N TYR A 130 -13.03 16.07 -16.46
CA TYR A 130 -12.48 15.09 -17.39
C TYR A 130 -12.43 15.71 -18.77
N GLN A 131 -11.24 15.71 -19.38
CA GLN A 131 -11.06 16.31 -20.70
C GLN A 131 -11.90 15.60 -21.76
N ASN A 132 -12.57 16.37 -22.60
CA ASN A 132 -13.40 15.84 -23.68
C ASN A 132 -12.55 15.08 -24.71
N ALA A 133 -13.00 13.89 -25.13
CA ALA A 133 -12.31 13.05 -26.11
C ALA A 133 -12.07 13.73 -27.47
N GLY A 134 -12.84 14.77 -27.79
CA GLY A 134 -12.66 15.61 -28.97
C GLY A 134 -11.48 16.59 -28.88
N ASN A 135 -10.76 16.65 -27.75
CA ASN A 135 -9.52 17.43 -27.66
C ASN A 135 -8.51 16.96 -28.73
N PRO A 136 -7.87 17.88 -29.49
CA PRO A 136 -6.98 17.50 -30.59
C PRO A 136 -5.86 16.53 -30.22
N ASN A 137 -5.28 16.65 -29.01
CA ASN A 137 -4.21 15.74 -28.56
C ASN A 137 -4.73 14.35 -28.26
N LEU A 138 -5.91 14.24 -27.64
CA LEU A 138 -6.56 12.95 -27.39
C LEU A 138 -7.00 12.28 -28.70
N VAL A 139 -7.55 13.05 -29.65
CA VAL A 139 -7.87 12.54 -30.99
C VAL A 139 -6.62 12.04 -31.71
N ALA A 140 -5.52 12.79 -31.62
CA ALA A 140 -4.23 12.39 -32.20
C ALA A 140 -3.70 11.09 -31.55
N LEU A 141 -3.77 10.98 -30.22
CA LEU A 141 -3.38 9.78 -29.48
C LEU A 141 -4.17 8.55 -29.93
N ARG A 142 -5.51 8.66 -29.96
CA ARG A 142 -6.40 7.58 -30.39
C ARG A 142 -6.09 7.09 -31.80
N LYS A 143 -5.87 8.03 -32.74
CA LYS A 143 -5.53 7.71 -34.12
C LYS A 143 -4.14 7.08 -34.25
N ALA A 144 -3.13 7.66 -33.59
CA ALA A 144 -1.75 7.22 -33.71
C ALA A 144 -1.53 5.76 -33.29
N PHE A 145 -2.25 5.31 -32.26
CA PHE A 145 -2.15 3.94 -31.74
C PHE A 145 -3.31 3.04 -32.16
N ASN A 146 -4.22 3.51 -33.01
CA ASN A 146 -5.40 2.76 -33.46
C ASN A 146 -6.20 2.17 -32.27
N LEU A 147 -6.44 2.99 -31.25
CA LEU A 147 -7.00 2.51 -29.97
C LEU A 147 -8.39 1.89 -30.12
N ASP A 148 -9.16 2.29 -31.14
CA ASP A 148 -10.43 1.66 -31.51
C ASP A 148 -10.30 0.17 -31.81
N SER A 149 -9.25 -0.20 -32.54
CA SER A 149 -8.98 -1.60 -32.87
C SER A 149 -8.49 -2.38 -31.65
N ILE A 150 -7.71 -1.74 -30.79
CA ILE A 150 -7.16 -2.36 -29.58
C ILE A 150 -8.28 -2.60 -28.56
N ALA A 151 -9.11 -1.59 -28.31
CA ALA A 151 -10.27 -1.71 -27.44
C ALA A 151 -11.29 -2.73 -28.01
N GLY A 152 -11.43 -2.78 -29.34
CA GLY A 152 -12.34 -3.68 -30.03
C GLY A 152 -13.81 -3.21 -29.96
N GLN A 153 -14.71 -4.08 -30.45
CA GLN A 153 -16.14 -3.79 -30.58
C GLN A 153 -17.02 -4.43 -29.49
N GLY A 154 -16.40 -4.96 -28.43
CA GLY A 154 -17.11 -5.60 -27.32
C GLY A 154 -17.83 -4.61 -26.39
N SER A 155 -18.28 -5.13 -25.24
CA SER A 155 -18.88 -4.32 -24.17
C SER A 155 -17.92 -3.25 -23.66
N GLU A 156 -18.44 -2.25 -22.95
CA GLU A 156 -17.64 -1.22 -22.29
C GLU A 156 -16.55 -1.84 -21.40
N THR A 157 -16.91 -2.88 -20.63
CA THR A 157 -15.96 -3.61 -19.77
C THR A 157 -14.83 -4.24 -20.58
N LEU A 158 -15.13 -4.90 -21.70
CA LEU A 158 -14.10 -5.52 -22.54
C LEU A 158 -13.18 -4.48 -23.17
N LYS A 159 -13.71 -3.34 -23.60
CA LYS A 159 -12.89 -2.23 -24.13
C LYS A 159 -11.90 -1.72 -23.10
N ILE A 160 -12.33 -1.56 -21.85
CA ILE A 160 -11.47 -1.14 -20.75
C ILE A 160 -10.36 -2.17 -20.50
N ILE A 161 -10.74 -3.44 -20.35
CA ILE A 161 -9.80 -4.53 -20.07
C ILE A 161 -8.79 -4.73 -21.22
N ASN A 162 -9.22 -4.61 -22.47
CA ASN A 162 -8.33 -4.71 -23.62
C ASN A 162 -7.25 -3.60 -23.65
N LEU A 163 -7.61 -2.36 -23.29
CA LEU A 163 -6.66 -1.27 -23.18
C LEU A 163 -5.69 -1.47 -22.00
N LEU A 164 -6.18 -1.99 -20.86
CA LEU A 164 -5.33 -2.41 -19.74
C LEU A 164 -4.29 -3.44 -20.21
N HIS A 165 -4.74 -4.54 -20.83
CA HIS A 165 -3.86 -5.59 -21.34
C HIS A 165 -2.84 -5.04 -22.34
N TRP A 166 -3.26 -4.15 -23.23
CA TRP A 166 -2.38 -3.57 -24.23
C TRP A 166 -1.28 -2.72 -23.58
N ILE A 167 -1.61 -1.78 -22.69
CA ILE A 167 -0.58 -0.95 -22.03
C ILE A 167 0.36 -1.81 -21.18
N HIS A 168 -0.19 -2.76 -20.44
CA HIS A 168 0.60 -3.69 -19.62
C HIS A 168 1.63 -4.48 -20.44
N ASN A 169 1.25 -4.93 -21.64
CA ASN A 169 2.13 -5.69 -22.51
C ASN A 169 3.06 -4.82 -23.35
N LEU A 170 2.65 -3.57 -23.65
CA LEU A 170 3.43 -2.65 -24.48
C LEU A 170 4.60 -2.03 -23.72
N ILE A 171 4.41 -1.68 -22.44
CA ILE A 171 5.38 -0.93 -21.65
C ILE A 171 5.80 -1.75 -20.43
N PRO A 172 7.07 -2.15 -20.32
CA PRO A 172 7.59 -2.79 -19.12
C PRO A 172 7.46 -1.85 -17.90
N HIS A 173 7.08 -2.41 -16.75
CA HIS A 173 7.17 -1.70 -15.49
C HIS A 173 8.63 -1.62 -15.03
N ASP A 174 9.05 -0.40 -14.68
CA ASP A 174 10.34 -0.08 -14.12
C ASP A 174 10.16 0.89 -12.94
N GLY A 175 10.14 0.33 -11.74
CA GLY A 175 10.03 1.11 -10.50
C GLY A 175 11.37 1.64 -9.97
N GLN A 176 12.49 1.39 -10.66
CA GLN A 176 13.83 1.80 -10.22
C GLN A 176 14.31 3.10 -10.87
N HIS A 177 13.62 3.56 -11.92
CA HIS A 177 13.99 4.76 -12.67
C HIS A 177 12.85 5.76 -12.79
N ASP A 178 13.21 7.03 -12.95
CA ASP A 178 12.27 8.11 -13.21
C ASP A 178 11.64 7.99 -14.60
N ASN A 179 10.39 8.40 -14.72
CA ASN A 179 9.70 8.52 -16.02
C ASN A 179 10.36 9.60 -16.90
N PRO A 180 10.17 9.53 -18.23
CA PRO A 180 10.49 10.61 -19.17
C PRO A 180 10.15 12.02 -18.69
N THR A 181 10.89 13.02 -19.19
CA THR A 181 10.65 14.44 -18.87
C THR A 181 9.24 14.86 -19.31
N VAL A 182 8.86 14.52 -20.55
CA VAL A 182 7.53 14.75 -21.11
C VAL A 182 6.64 13.55 -20.82
N LYS A 183 5.65 13.76 -19.95
CA LYS A 183 4.79 12.73 -19.36
C LYS A 183 3.36 12.78 -19.91
N ASN A 184 3.24 12.78 -21.24
CA ASN A 184 2.01 12.39 -21.93
C ASN A 184 2.18 11.02 -22.58
N ALA A 185 1.06 10.36 -22.88
CA ALA A 185 1.04 9.01 -23.45
C ALA A 185 1.81 8.91 -24.77
N MET A 186 1.63 9.88 -25.67
CA MET A 186 2.29 9.90 -26.98
C MET A 186 3.82 9.88 -26.83
N SER A 187 4.34 10.76 -25.97
CA SER A 187 5.79 10.95 -25.78
C SER A 187 6.40 9.79 -24.99
N MET A 188 5.72 9.34 -23.92
CA MET A 188 6.24 8.24 -23.10
C MET A 188 6.27 6.93 -23.87
N ILE A 189 5.21 6.58 -24.63
CA ILE A 189 5.21 5.37 -25.48
C ILE A 189 6.35 5.45 -26.51
N ALA A 190 6.51 6.59 -27.19
CA ALA A 190 7.56 6.78 -28.17
C ALA A 190 8.96 6.64 -27.56
N GLN A 191 9.18 7.19 -26.38
CA GLN A 191 10.47 7.11 -25.69
C GLN A 191 10.77 5.70 -25.19
N CYS A 192 9.80 5.01 -24.59
CA CYS A 192 9.93 3.60 -24.19
C CYS A 192 10.35 2.72 -25.37
N LYS A 193 9.72 2.90 -26.53
CA LYS A 193 10.08 2.17 -27.76
C LYS A 193 11.47 2.54 -28.28
N LYS A 194 11.87 3.81 -28.21
CA LYS A 194 13.15 4.30 -28.72
C LYS A 194 14.34 3.84 -27.87
N GLU A 195 14.16 3.83 -26.56
CA GLU A 195 15.24 3.62 -25.57
C GLU A 195 15.21 2.23 -24.94
N ASP A 196 14.27 1.36 -25.33
CA ASP A 196 14.06 0.03 -24.73
C ASP A 196 13.95 0.10 -23.20
N ARG A 197 13.12 1.03 -22.71
CA ARG A 197 12.96 1.33 -21.28
C ARG A 197 11.53 1.16 -20.78
N GLY A 198 11.39 1.00 -19.47
CA GLY A 198 10.10 0.95 -18.78
C GLY A 198 9.64 2.29 -18.18
N LEU A 199 8.46 2.25 -17.58
CA LEU A 199 7.86 3.31 -16.77
C LEU A 199 7.53 2.79 -15.37
N ASN A 200 7.59 3.65 -14.37
CA ASN A 200 7.09 3.31 -13.03
C ASN A 200 5.55 3.26 -13.00
N CYS A 201 4.97 2.83 -11.86
CA CYS A 201 3.52 2.71 -11.70
C CYS A 201 2.75 3.99 -12.06
N ARG A 202 3.26 5.17 -11.70
CA ARG A 202 2.68 6.46 -12.06
C ARG A 202 2.69 6.69 -13.57
N GLY A 203 3.81 6.41 -14.24
CA GLY A 203 3.92 6.56 -15.69
C GLY A 203 2.95 5.66 -16.44
N LEU A 204 2.87 4.38 -16.06
CA LEU A 204 1.91 3.44 -16.64
C LEU A 204 0.46 3.90 -16.44
N ALA A 205 0.10 4.30 -15.23
CA ALA A 205 -1.24 4.80 -14.92
C ALA A 205 -1.57 6.08 -15.69
N THR A 206 -0.61 6.98 -15.90
CA THR A 206 -0.78 8.19 -16.72
C THR A 206 -1.01 7.85 -18.19
N VAL A 207 -0.20 6.97 -18.79
CA VAL A 207 -0.39 6.55 -20.20
C VAL A 207 -1.77 5.93 -20.40
N LEU A 208 -2.14 4.99 -19.53
CA LEU A 208 -3.43 4.30 -19.62
C LEU A 208 -4.60 5.27 -19.39
N ASN A 209 -4.45 6.23 -18.46
CA ASN A 209 -5.46 7.25 -18.21
C ASN A 209 -5.78 8.07 -19.47
N GLU A 210 -4.77 8.55 -20.17
CA GLU A 210 -4.95 9.35 -21.39
C GLU A 210 -5.57 8.52 -22.53
N CYS A 211 -5.22 7.24 -22.61
CA CYS A 211 -5.85 6.31 -23.54
C CYS A 211 -7.36 6.19 -23.25
N TYR A 212 -7.78 6.04 -21.99
CA TYR A 212 -9.20 6.05 -21.63
C TYR A 212 -9.90 7.37 -22.01
N LEU A 213 -9.31 8.51 -21.65
CA LEU A 213 -9.87 9.82 -21.99
C LEU A 213 -10.05 9.98 -23.50
N SER A 214 -9.10 9.49 -24.31
CA SER A 214 -9.19 9.55 -25.77
C SER A 214 -10.31 8.70 -26.37
N MET A 215 -10.73 7.66 -25.64
CA MET A 215 -11.87 6.81 -25.98
C MET A 215 -13.19 7.36 -25.45
N GLY A 216 -13.20 8.50 -24.75
CA GLY A 216 -14.38 9.04 -24.08
C GLY A 216 -14.72 8.34 -22.77
N ILE A 217 -13.83 7.51 -22.25
CA ILE A 217 -14.00 6.78 -21.00
C ILE A 217 -13.45 7.66 -19.88
N LYS A 218 -14.32 8.05 -18.95
CA LYS A 218 -13.94 8.89 -17.81
C LYS A 218 -13.05 8.08 -16.87
N SER A 219 -11.83 8.56 -16.66
CA SER A 219 -10.82 7.91 -15.83
C SER A 219 -9.98 8.97 -15.12
N ARG A 220 -9.41 8.63 -13.96
CA ARG A 220 -8.31 9.35 -13.33
C ARG A 220 -7.34 8.38 -12.69
N PHE A 221 -6.06 8.69 -12.70
CA PHE A 221 -5.09 7.95 -11.89
C PHE A 221 -5.21 8.39 -10.43
N VAL A 222 -4.98 7.45 -9.51
CA VAL A 222 -5.05 7.62 -8.07
C VAL A 222 -3.75 7.12 -7.47
N THR A 223 -3.04 8.00 -6.77
CA THR A 223 -1.92 7.62 -5.90
C THR A 223 -2.48 6.99 -4.62
N CYS A 224 -2.23 5.71 -4.43
CA CYS A 224 -2.51 4.94 -3.23
C CYS A 224 -1.27 4.97 -2.33
N MET A 225 -1.38 5.58 -1.15
CA MET A 225 -0.25 5.84 -0.26
C MET A 225 -0.36 5.16 1.10
N PRO A 226 0.78 4.85 1.74
CA PRO A 226 0.81 4.32 3.10
C PRO A 226 0.40 5.34 4.17
N LYS A 227 0.25 4.82 5.39
CA LYS A 227 0.02 5.62 6.61
C LYS A 227 1.13 6.63 6.85
N ASP A 228 2.38 6.18 6.72
CA ASP A 228 3.54 6.98 7.05
C ASP A 228 3.69 8.15 6.05
N SER A 229 4.07 9.31 6.56
CA SER A 229 4.29 10.52 5.73
C SER A 229 5.62 10.50 4.99
N VAL A 230 6.58 9.71 5.50
CA VAL A 230 7.86 9.41 4.85
C VAL A 230 7.82 7.94 4.47
N PHE A 231 7.94 7.66 3.18
CA PHE A 231 7.81 6.33 2.62
C PHE A 231 8.62 6.24 1.34
N ASP A 232 9.22 5.08 1.10
CA ASP A 232 10.07 4.85 -0.07
C ASP A 232 9.28 4.38 -1.30
N ASP A 233 8.00 4.04 -1.11
CA ASP A 233 7.18 3.44 -2.15
C ASP A 233 5.67 3.69 -1.94
N CYS A 234 4.96 3.91 -3.04
CA CYS A 234 3.51 3.99 -3.14
C CYS A 234 3.06 3.35 -4.45
N HIS A 235 1.75 3.14 -4.64
CA HIS A 235 1.24 2.56 -5.89
C HIS A 235 0.29 3.51 -6.59
N VAL A 236 0.34 3.60 -7.92
CA VAL A 236 -0.55 4.43 -8.72
C VAL A 236 -1.34 3.55 -9.68
N ILE A 237 -2.67 3.66 -9.62
CA ILE A 237 -3.60 2.86 -10.42
C ILE A 237 -4.66 3.78 -11.04
N ASN A 238 -5.44 3.26 -11.99
CA ASN A 238 -6.56 3.97 -12.59
C ASN A 238 -7.87 3.63 -11.88
N MET A 239 -8.68 4.67 -11.66
CA MET A 239 -10.08 4.54 -11.35
C MET A 239 -10.88 4.92 -12.59
N VAL A 240 -11.60 3.96 -13.16
CA VAL A 240 -12.28 4.08 -14.46
C VAL A 240 -13.78 3.99 -14.26
N TYR A 241 -14.56 4.88 -14.88
CA TYR A 241 -16.01 4.88 -14.76
C TYR A 241 -16.58 3.91 -15.79
N LEU A 242 -17.39 2.97 -15.30
CA LEU A 242 -18.16 2.05 -16.11
C LEU A 242 -19.58 2.61 -16.20
N GLU A 243 -19.89 3.28 -17.31
CA GLU A 243 -21.15 3.98 -17.57
C GLU A 243 -22.35 3.03 -17.52
N GLU A 244 -22.23 1.84 -18.12
CA GLU A 244 -23.29 0.81 -18.14
C GLU A 244 -23.75 0.41 -16.73
N LYS A 245 -22.82 0.42 -15.76
CA LYS A 245 -23.10 0.07 -14.36
C LYS A 245 -23.16 1.28 -13.41
N LYS A 246 -22.94 2.49 -13.93
CA LYS A 246 -22.87 3.75 -13.17
C LYS A 246 -21.95 3.67 -11.95
N LYS A 247 -20.78 3.03 -12.10
CA LYS A 247 -19.84 2.84 -10.98
C LYS A 247 -18.38 2.97 -11.41
N TRP A 248 -17.53 3.26 -10.44
CA TRP A 248 -16.08 3.19 -10.59
C TRP A 248 -15.56 1.75 -10.51
N ILE A 249 -14.47 1.46 -11.21
CA ILE A 249 -13.75 0.18 -11.17
C ILE A 249 -12.23 0.38 -11.00
N TRP A 250 -11.59 -0.59 -10.37
CA TRP A 250 -10.15 -0.70 -10.16
C TRP A 250 -9.45 -1.23 -11.41
N ILE A 251 -8.48 -0.48 -11.92
CA ILE A 251 -7.64 -0.90 -13.05
C ILE A 251 -6.17 -0.60 -12.74
N ASP A 252 -5.31 -1.62 -12.71
CA ASP A 252 -3.87 -1.47 -12.46
C ASP A 252 -3.03 -1.98 -13.64
N PRO A 253 -2.43 -1.09 -14.44
CA PRO A 253 -1.55 -1.47 -15.56
C PRO A 253 -0.24 -2.11 -15.13
N THR A 254 0.20 -1.94 -13.90
CA THR A 254 1.46 -2.52 -13.42
C THR A 254 1.37 -4.03 -13.28
N ASN A 255 0.24 -4.51 -12.75
CA ASN A 255 0.03 -5.93 -12.43
C ASN A 255 -0.99 -6.61 -13.34
N ASN A 256 -1.40 -5.97 -14.44
CA ASN A 256 -2.50 -6.42 -15.28
C ASN A 256 -3.77 -6.74 -14.45
N ALA A 257 -4.07 -5.90 -13.46
CA ALA A 257 -4.95 -6.29 -12.37
C ALA A 257 -6.27 -5.50 -12.34
N TYR A 258 -7.36 -6.24 -12.14
CA TYR A 258 -8.68 -5.73 -11.77
C TYR A 258 -9.30 -6.66 -10.73
N ILE A 259 -10.14 -6.11 -9.85
CA ILE A 259 -10.62 -6.82 -8.68
C ILE A 259 -12.12 -7.04 -8.81
N MET A 260 -12.56 -8.24 -8.42
CA MET A 260 -13.95 -8.66 -8.46
C MET A 260 -14.42 -9.11 -7.09
N ASP A 261 -15.73 -9.09 -6.92
CA ASP A 261 -16.39 -9.82 -5.85
C ASP A 261 -16.67 -11.29 -6.21
N GLU A 262 -17.28 -12.00 -5.28
CA GLU A 262 -17.68 -13.40 -5.42
C GLU A 262 -18.73 -13.67 -6.52
N LYS A 263 -19.38 -12.63 -7.05
CA LYS A 263 -20.33 -12.72 -8.17
C LYS A 263 -19.67 -12.41 -9.52
N GLY A 264 -18.37 -12.07 -9.52
CA GLY A 264 -17.65 -11.64 -10.70
C GLY A 264 -17.89 -10.18 -11.07
N GLU A 265 -18.46 -9.36 -10.17
CA GLU A 265 -18.65 -7.94 -10.41
C GLU A 265 -17.36 -7.16 -10.13
N LEU A 266 -16.95 -6.31 -11.09
CA LEU A 266 -15.80 -5.42 -10.92
C LEU A 266 -16.02 -4.44 -9.76
N LEU A 267 -14.96 -4.25 -8.97
CA LEU A 267 -14.96 -3.43 -7.77
C LEU A 267 -14.16 -2.15 -7.96
N SER A 268 -14.61 -1.07 -7.33
CA SER A 268 -13.90 0.20 -7.20
C SER A 268 -12.78 0.12 -6.15
N ILE A 269 -11.91 1.14 -6.11
CA ILE A 269 -10.89 1.29 -5.05
C ILE A 269 -11.54 1.37 -3.66
N GLU A 270 -12.66 2.09 -3.55
CA GLU A 270 -13.42 2.22 -2.30
C GLU A 270 -13.97 0.87 -1.83
N GLU A 271 -14.59 0.11 -2.74
CA GLU A 271 -15.16 -1.21 -2.42
C GLU A 271 -14.08 -2.22 -2.04
N VAL A 272 -12.94 -2.22 -2.74
CA VAL A 272 -11.80 -3.10 -2.39
C VAL A 272 -11.27 -2.77 -0.99
N ARG A 273 -11.11 -1.48 -0.69
CA ARG A 273 -10.68 -1.03 0.65
C ARG A 273 -11.68 -1.43 1.73
N GLU A 274 -12.98 -1.19 1.52
CA GLU A 274 -14.05 -1.57 2.45
C GLU A 274 -14.05 -3.08 2.73
N ARG A 275 -13.90 -3.89 1.68
CA ARG A 275 -13.83 -5.34 1.79
C ARG A 275 -12.59 -5.80 2.56
N LEU A 276 -11.42 -5.20 2.35
CA LEU A 276 -10.21 -5.50 3.15
C LEU A 276 -10.41 -5.19 4.64
N VAL A 277 -10.99 -4.01 4.93
CA VAL A 277 -11.28 -3.58 6.31
C VAL A 277 -12.23 -4.56 6.99
N ASN A 278 -13.30 -4.96 6.30
CA ASN A 278 -14.35 -5.81 6.84
C ASN A 278 -14.11 -7.32 6.66
N GLY A 279 -12.95 -7.71 6.10
CA GLY A 279 -12.60 -9.12 5.88
C GLY A 279 -13.51 -9.84 4.88
N LYS A 280 -14.10 -9.11 3.93
CA LYS A 280 -14.96 -9.67 2.88
C LYS A 280 -14.15 -10.29 1.74
N PRO A 281 -14.75 -11.21 0.97
CA PRO A 281 -14.07 -11.83 -0.17
C PRO A 281 -13.62 -10.83 -1.23
N LEU A 282 -12.46 -11.12 -1.81
CA LEU A 282 -11.91 -10.43 -2.97
C LEU A 282 -11.37 -11.48 -3.94
N ILE A 283 -11.61 -11.26 -5.23
CA ILE A 283 -11.08 -12.05 -6.34
C ILE A 283 -10.16 -11.15 -7.15
N LEU A 284 -8.89 -11.55 -7.26
CA LEU A 284 -7.96 -10.99 -8.22
C LEU A 284 -8.15 -11.74 -9.54
N ASN A 285 -8.14 -11.05 -10.67
CA ASN A 285 -8.24 -11.70 -11.98
C ASN A 285 -7.15 -12.77 -12.18
N PRO A 286 -7.47 -13.94 -12.77
CA PRO A 286 -6.53 -15.07 -12.85
C PRO A 286 -5.23 -14.78 -13.61
N ASP A 287 -5.27 -13.84 -14.55
CA ASP A 287 -4.16 -13.44 -15.41
C ASP A 287 -3.36 -12.23 -14.89
N ALA A 288 -3.59 -11.82 -13.64
CA ALA A 288 -2.79 -10.77 -12.99
C ALA A 288 -1.33 -11.19 -12.87
N ASN A 289 -0.43 -10.36 -13.38
CA ASN A 289 0.99 -10.68 -13.50
C ASN A 289 1.84 -9.41 -13.64
N TRP A 290 3.14 -9.54 -13.43
CA TRP A 290 4.12 -8.47 -13.66
C TRP A 290 4.83 -8.65 -15.01
N ASN A 291 4.33 -7.98 -16.06
CA ASN A 291 4.80 -8.00 -17.47
C ASN A 291 5.18 -9.40 -17.98
N ASN A 292 4.34 -10.38 -17.68
CA ASN A 292 4.45 -11.81 -17.95
C ASN A 292 5.70 -12.50 -17.37
N LYS A 293 6.42 -11.85 -16.43
CA LYS A 293 7.60 -12.40 -15.74
C LYS A 293 7.22 -13.27 -14.54
N SER A 294 6.16 -12.89 -13.84
CA SER A 294 5.68 -13.63 -12.66
C SER A 294 4.21 -13.34 -12.40
N SER A 295 3.46 -14.36 -12.00
CA SER A 295 2.08 -14.20 -11.54
C SER A 295 2.01 -13.40 -10.24
N VAL A 296 0.97 -12.58 -10.13
CA VAL A 296 0.69 -11.81 -8.92
C VAL A 296 -0.32 -12.56 -8.08
N THR A 297 0.01 -12.83 -6.82
CA THR A 297 -0.90 -13.54 -5.92
C THR A 297 -1.77 -12.57 -5.15
N LYS A 298 -3.02 -12.98 -4.89
CA LYS A 298 -3.96 -12.21 -4.05
C LYS A 298 -3.39 -11.90 -2.66
N ALA A 299 -2.69 -12.86 -2.05
CA ALA A 299 -2.08 -12.71 -0.74
C ALA A 299 -1.03 -11.60 -0.72
N ASN A 300 -0.06 -11.65 -1.65
CA ASN A 300 1.00 -10.65 -1.69
C ASN A 300 0.50 -9.29 -2.17
N TYR A 301 -0.35 -9.27 -3.19
CA TYR A 301 -0.81 -8.02 -3.78
C TYR A 301 -1.85 -7.31 -2.94
N LEU A 302 -2.97 -7.96 -2.60
CA LEU A 302 -4.07 -7.27 -1.90
C LEU A 302 -3.86 -7.20 -0.39
N TYR A 303 -3.49 -8.32 0.24
CA TYR A 303 -3.44 -8.42 1.71
C TYR A 303 -2.13 -7.92 2.32
N ASN A 304 -1.10 -7.69 1.50
CA ASN A 304 0.17 -7.12 1.94
C ASN A 304 0.43 -5.76 1.26
N TYR A 305 0.73 -5.76 -0.05
CA TYR A 305 1.18 -4.55 -0.76
C TYR A 305 0.10 -3.45 -0.86
N MET A 306 -1.10 -3.78 -1.32
CA MET A 306 -2.20 -2.81 -1.39
C MET A 306 -2.80 -2.54 -0.02
N ALA A 307 -2.76 -3.48 0.93
CA ALA A 307 -3.11 -3.17 2.31
C ALA A 307 -2.22 -2.06 2.90
N LYS A 308 -0.93 -2.00 2.52
CA LYS A 308 -0.04 -0.88 2.83
C LYS A 308 -0.54 0.40 2.17
N ASN A 309 -0.83 0.37 0.87
CA ASN A 309 -1.05 1.54 0.03
C ASN A 309 -2.50 2.05 -0.01
N LEU A 310 -3.50 1.33 0.47
CA LEU A 310 -4.92 1.77 0.49
C LEU A 310 -5.28 2.60 1.73
N TYR A 311 -4.28 3.18 2.40
CA TYR A 311 -4.49 3.93 3.62
C TYR A 311 -5.06 5.32 3.33
N ARG A 312 -4.40 6.08 2.45
CA ARG A 312 -4.80 7.42 2.00
C ARG A 312 -4.62 7.56 0.48
N PHE A 313 -5.38 8.47 -0.12
CA PHE A 313 -5.45 8.60 -1.57
C PHE A 313 -5.17 10.02 -2.03
N GLU A 314 -4.62 10.16 -3.23
CA GLU A 314 -4.49 11.44 -3.92
C GLU A 314 -4.80 11.26 -5.40
N CYS A 315 -5.47 12.24 -6.01
CA CYS A 315 -5.67 12.25 -7.46
C CYS A 315 -5.72 13.69 -7.99
N PRO A 316 -5.41 13.92 -9.27
CA PRO A 316 -5.59 15.23 -9.88
C PRO A 316 -7.09 15.55 -9.93
N LEU A 317 -7.41 16.83 -9.72
CA LEU A 317 -8.76 17.36 -9.83
C LEU A 317 -9.26 17.33 -11.28
N VAL A 318 -8.37 17.65 -12.21
CA VAL A 318 -8.66 17.63 -13.65
C VAL A 318 -7.89 16.47 -14.27
N SER A 319 -8.62 15.51 -14.84
CA SER A 319 -8.04 14.41 -15.60
C SER A 319 -7.94 14.82 -17.07
N GLU A 320 -6.72 15.09 -17.53
CA GLU A 320 -6.45 15.64 -18.85
C GLU A 320 -5.17 15.09 -19.47
N TYR A 321 -5.06 15.21 -20.79
CA TYR A 321 -3.83 14.94 -21.53
C TYR A 321 -2.66 15.75 -20.97
N ASN A 322 -1.51 15.11 -20.86
CA ASN A 322 -0.24 15.71 -20.46
C ASN A 322 -0.25 16.24 -19.02
N SER A 323 -1.14 15.79 -18.13
CA SER A 323 -1.27 16.31 -16.75
C SER A 323 0.04 16.27 -15.94
N GLU A 324 0.90 15.29 -16.24
CA GLU A 324 2.14 15.03 -15.50
C GLU A 324 3.37 15.77 -16.05
N THR A 325 3.25 16.45 -17.20
CA THR A 325 4.34 17.28 -17.72
C THR A 325 4.35 18.62 -17.02
N TRP A 326 5.24 18.77 -16.05
CA TRP A 326 5.43 20.01 -15.31
C TRP A 326 6.19 21.03 -16.17
N ALA A 327 5.72 22.26 -16.16
CA ALA A 327 6.25 23.38 -16.93
C ALA A 327 5.93 24.71 -16.24
N ASP A 328 6.63 25.77 -16.66
CA ASP A 328 6.45 27.10 -16.09
C ASP A 328 5.02 27.60 -16.30
N VAL A 329 4.50 28.35 -15.34
CA VAL A 329 3.12 28.90 -15.32
C VAL A 329 2.00 27.84 -15.28
N ARG A 330 2.33 26.54 -15.30
CA ARG A 330 1.33 25.47 -15.17
C ARG A 330 0.77 25.41 -13.75
N LYS A 331 -0.53 25.19 -13.62
CA LYS A 331 -1.23 24.98 -12.34
C LYS A 331 -1.83 23.59 -12.33
N ILE A 332 -1.51 22.81 -11.29
CA ILE A 332 -2.07 21.47 -11.10
C ILE A 332 -2.71 21.41 -9.72
N THR A 333 -3.94 20.94 -9.67
CA THR A 333 -4.68 20.78 -8.42
C THR A 333 -4.86 19.30 -8.11
N PHE A 334 -4.53 18.92 -6.89
CA PHE A 334 -4.73 17.59 -6.33
C PHE A 334 -5.73 17.63 -5.20
N VAL A 335 -6.47 16.53 -5.04
CA VAL A 335 -7.33 16.28 -3.88
C VAL A 335 -6.79 15.05 -3.16
N GLN A 336 -6.74 15.10 -1.83
CA GLN A 336 -6.35 14.00 -0.96
C GLN A 336 -7.55 13.54 -0.11
N LEU A 337 -7.78 12.23 -0.06
CA LEU A 337 -8.69 11.60 0.89
C LEU A 337 -7.89 10.98 2.03
N LEU A 338 -8.13 11.48 3.25
CA LEU A 338 -7.43 11.04 4.46
C LEU A 338 -8.42 10.36 5.43
N PRO A 339 -8.11 9.18 6.02
CA PRO A 339 -8.86 8.67 7.16
C PRO A 339 -8.63 9.58 8.38
N LEU A 340 -9.48 9.47 9.40
CA LEU A 340 -9.42 10.37 10.57
C LEU A 340 -8.14 10.22 11.40
N ASP A 341 -7.54 9.03 11.42
CA ASP A 341 -6.29 8.75 12.13
C ASP A 341 -5.03 9.06 11.31
N ALA A 342 -5.16 9.65 10.11
CA ALA A 342 -4.04 10.05 9.28
C ALA A 342 -3.24 11.19 9.91
N TYR A 343 -1.92 11.18 9.70
CA TYR A 343 -1.05 12.28 10.05
C TYR A 343 -1.34 13.51 9.18
N HIS A 344 -1.07 14.71 9.72
CA HIS A 344 -1.02 15.97 8.96
C HIS A 344 -2.35 16.33 8.27
N GLN A 345 -3.47 16.27 9.00
CA GLN A 345 -4.81 16.65 8.52
C GLN A 345 -4.92 18.12 8.05
N LYS A 346 -4.05 19.00 8.54
CA LYS A 346 -4.02 20.44 8.23
C LYS A 346 -2.70 20.84 7.54
N PRO A 347 -2.66 21.97 6.82
CA PRO A 347 -3.81 22.83 6.45
C PRO A 347 -4.77 22.09 5.49
N ASP A 348 -6.02 22.58 5.38
CA ASP A 348 -7.04 22.00 4.48
C ASP A 348 -6.69 22.19 3.00
N GLN A 349 -6.00 23.30 2.71
CA GLN A 349 -5.45 23.63 1.40
C GLN A 349 -4.01 24.08 1.58
N SER A 350 -3.13 23.65 0.68
CA SER A 350 -1.77 24.18 0.58
C SER A 350 -1.39 24.39 -0.88
N THR A 351 -0.63 25.45 -1.14
CA THR A 351 -0.13 25.76 -2.48
C THR A 351 1.38 25.95 -2.43
N HIS A 352 2.08 25.39 -3.42
CA HIS A 352 3.54 25.49 -3.54
C HIS A 352 3.93 25.56 -5.02
N THR A 353 4.91 26.40 -5.35
CA THR A 353 5.48 26.49 -6.70
C THR A 353 6.85 25.85 -6.72
N SER A 354 7.03 24.85 -7.59
CA SER A 354 8.30 24.16 -7.78
C SER A 354 9.35 25.13 -8.34
N THR A 355 10.48 25.27 -7.66
CA THR A 355 11.61 26.09 -8.13
C THR A 355 12.32 25.48 -9.34
N GLN A 356 12.16 24.18 -9.57
CA GLN A 356 12.78 23.47 -10.69
C GLN A 356 11.98 23.61 -11.99
N THR A 357 10.66 23.59 -11.89
CA THR A 357 9.76 23.52 -13.07
C THR A 357 8.89 24.75 -13.26
N GLY A 358 8.76 25.62 -12.24
CA GLY A 358 7.81 26.74 -12.25
C GLY A 358 6.34 26.34 -12.10
N THR A 359 6.02 25.03 -12.03
CA THR A 359 4.65 24.55 -11.83
C THR A 359 4.16 24.86 -10.42
N THR A 360 2.95 25.44 -10.33
CA THR A 360 2.23 25.64 -9.07
C THR A 360 1.30 24.47 -8.79
N PHE A 361 1.51 23.81 -7.65
CA PHE A 361 0.67 22.75 -7.15
C PHE A 361 -0.25 23.27 -6.05
N THR A 362 -1.53 22.94 -6.13
CA THR A 362 -2.50 23.16 -5.04
C THR A 362 -3.03 21.82 -4.57
N TYR A 363 -3.00 21.57 -3.26
CA TYR A 363 -3.49 20.35 -2.65
C TYR A 363 -4.67 20.68 -1.75
N TYR A 364 -5.79 20.01 -1.97
CA TYR A 364 -6.95 20.04 -1.09
C TYR A 364 -7.04 18.74 -0.29
N LYS A 365 -7.51 18.80 0.96
CA LYS A 365 -7.74 17.63 1.80
C LYS A 365 -9.21 17.50 2.16
N THR A 366 -9.70 16.26 2.10
CA THR A 366 -11.01 15.88 2.62
C THR A 366 -10.91 14.58 3.42
N ASN A 367 -11.82 14.43 4.37
CA ASN A 367 -12.10 13.18 5.06
C ASN A 367 -13.43 12.59 4.57
N ASN A 368 -14.08 13.19 3.57
CA ASN A 368 -15.36 12.76 3.05
C ASN A 368 -15.16 11.87 1.80
N PRO A 369 -15.37 10.55 1.91
CA PRO A 369 -15.21 9.64 0.78
C PRO A 369 -16.22 9.94 -0.33
N ALA A 370 -17.44 10.40 -0.02
CA ALA A 370 -18.44 10.72 -1.04
C ALA A 370 -18.02 11.91 -1.92
N VAL A 371 -17.25 12.86 -1.37
CA VAL A 371 -16.68 13.97 -2.15
C VAL A 371 -15.55 13.47 -3.05
N PHE A 372 -14.67 12.63 -2.51
CA PHE A 372 -13.53 12.11 -3.26
C PHE A 372 -13.98 11.14 -4.37
N TRP A 373 -14.83 10.15 -4.06
CA TRP A 373 -15.29 9.11 -4.96
C TRP A 373 -16.52 9.50 -5.80
N GLN A 374 -16.89 10.79 -5.83
CA GLN A 374 -18.05 11.26 -6.57
C GLN A 374 -18.03 10.77 -8.04
N LEU A 375 -19.22 10.45 -8.54
CA LEU A 375 -19.39 10.07 -9.93
C LEU A 375 -19.14 11.28 -10.86
N PRO A 376 -18.70 11.04 -12.10
CA PRO A 376 -18.14 12.07 -12.97
C PRO A 376 -19.16 12.83 -13.84
#